data_AF-A0A2D9G7H8-F1
#
_entry.id   AF-A0A2D9G7H8-F1
#
_cell.length_a   1.000
_cell.length_b   1.000
_cell.length_c   1.000
_cell.angle_alpha   90.00
_cell.angle_beta   90.00
_cell.angle_gamma   90.00
#
_symmetry.space_group_name_H-M   'P 1'
#
loop_
_entity.id
_entity.type
_entity.pdbx_description
1 polymer ?
#
loop_
_entity_poly.entity_id
_entity_poly.type
_entity_poly.pdbx_seq_one_letter_code
_entity_poly.pdbx_strand_id
1 'polypeptide(L)'
;MRGEKMVSAKSNSLNQYIGRKFKSFFLIFLFLTSIIFIDINTVDYGIEGCEKNTFEITENSNKTNVTFIAFGDSQHWDPTNRQNDYQVEALNNFNEILSWKDAGYDELGDISDIRGVIMAGDITQNGRDGRVFSNDEYGEFIQRYGLCGNKQLKYPIYEGYGNHDYYEWHDIFYRIPQDHPVIDSVAVRNEYRSNLTNIAPGMDGHYSWEWDNIHFIQLNLAPSDIVPAYEEGGFRNPHNALTFMKNDLDEYVVGTDKKVVLIAHYGPWEWREWDETQIENLCNVIEEYKPYIIGYIHGHSHSTKVYNWCDITIFNSGSPYHEGGIHSSYNEDLRGRFTLFNILQNETEDLRLIAVDVSWSADNYSEGDIESLDLQMKEWEGFPYEENIPN
;
A
#
# COMPACT_ATOMS: atom_id res chain seq x y z
N MET A 1 -54.14 -17.11 79.79
CA MET A 1 -55.07 -16.11 79.22
C MET A 1 -54.26 -15.03 78.51
N ARG A 2 -54.61 -14.74 77.25
CA ARG A 2 -54.07 -13.69 76.35
C ARG A 2 -52.62 -13.95 75.89
N GLY A 3 -52.25 -13.88 74.61
CA GLY A 3 -52.91 -13.39 73.41
C GLY A 3 -51.85 -12.71 72.53
N GLU A 4 -51.59 -13.30 71.36
CA GLU A 4 -51.05 -12.75 70.10
C GLU A 4 -50.04 -11.59 70.07
N LYS A 5 -48.94 -11.80 69.31
CA LYS A 5 -48.69 -11.06 68.06
C LYS A 5 -47.64 -11.78 67.20
N MET A 6 -48.10 -12.51 66.19
CA MET A 6 -47.30 -12.82 65.00
C MET A 6 -47.32 -11.59 64.09
N VAL A 7 -46.18 -10.96 63.86
CA VAL A 7 -46.01 -9.93 62.82
C VAL A 7 -44.96 -10.40 61.83
N SER A 8 -45.47 -10.85 60.69
CA SER A 8 -44.93 -10.77 59.32
C SER A 8 -43.41 -10.56 59.15
N ALA A 9 -42.68 -11.67 58.95
CA ALA A 9 -41.31 -11.68 58.42
C ALA A 9 -41.24 -11.93 56.90
N LYS A 10 -42.34 -11.73 56.15
CA LYS A 10 -42.42 -12.07 54.72
C LYS A 10 -42.37 -10.90 53.74
N SER A 11 -42.26 -9.63 54.18
CA SER A 11 -42.24 -8.49 53.24
C SER A 11 -40.84 -7.94 52.90
N ASN A 12 -39.79 -8.28 53.65
CA ASN A 12 -38.46 -7.72 53.42
C ASN A 12 -37.57 -8.49 52.43
N SER A 13 -37.85 -9.76 52.12
CA SER A 13 -37.03 -10.52 51.17
C SER A 13 -37.43 -10.30 49.71
N LEU A 14 -38.70 -9.97 49.43
CA LEU A 14 -39.18 -9.78 48.06
C LEU A 14 -38.69 -8.45 47.46
N ASN A 15 -38.67 -7.37 48.25
CA ASN A 15 -38.17 -6.05 47.81
C ASN A 15 -36.65 -6.02 47.57
N GLN A 16 -35.87 -6.80 48.32
CA GLN A 16 -34.42 -6.93 48.09
C GLN A 16 -34.09 -7.79 46.86
N TYR A 17 -34.92 -8.81 46.56
CA TYR A 17 -34.71 -9.69 45.41
C TYR A 17 -35.17 -9.07 44.09
N ILE A 18 -36.27 -8.31 44.11
CA ILE A 18 -36.78 -7.57 42.94
C ILE A 18 -35.84 -6.40 42.60
N GLY A 19 -35.31 -5.68 43.60
CA GLY A 19 -34.39 -4.56 43.37
C GLY A 19 -33.02 -4.95 42.78
N ARG A 20 -32.51 -6.15 43.07
CA ARG A 20 -31.27 -6.66 42.47
C ARG A 20 -31.47 -7.16 41.04
N LYS A 21 -32.58 -7.87 40.75
CA LYS A 21 -32.89 -8.29 39.37
C LYS A 21 -33.22 -7.11 38.47
N PHE A 22 -33.93 -6.09 38.95
CA PHE A 22 -34.16 -4.87 38.17
C PHE A 22 -32.88 -4.08 37.91
N LYS A 23 -31.94 -3.98 38.86
CA LYS A 23 -30.64 -3.33 38.62
C LYS A 23 -29.76 -4.11 37.63
N SER A 24 -29.72 -5.44 37.69
CA SER A 24 -29.01 -6.25 36.69
C SER A 24 -29.70 -6.20 35.33
N PHE A 25 -31.03 -6.20 35.26
CA PHE A 25 -31.74 -6.07 33.99
C PHE A 25 -31.58 -4.67 33.41
N PHE A 26 -31.53 -3.61 34.24
CA PHE A 26 -31.29 -2.24 33.78
C PHE A 26 -29.83 -2.01 33.39
N LEU A 27 -28.85 -2.67 34.03
CA LEU A 27 -27.45 -2.66 33.57
C LEU A 27 -27.26 -3.48 32.30
N ILE A 28 -27.89 -4.66 32.18
CA ILE A 28 -27.86 -5.48 30.97
C ILE A 28 -28.62 -4.79 29.84
N PHE A 29 -29.72 -4.10 30.14
CA PHE A 29 -30.46 -3.30 29.16
C PHE A 29 -29.69 -2.03 28.81
N LEU A 30 -29.01 -1.34 29.73
CA LEU A 30 -28.07 -0.26 29.39
C LEU A 30 -26.90 -0.78 28.54
N PHE A 31 -26.34 -1.95 28.85
CA PHE A 31 -25.30 -2.59 28.04
C PHE A 31 -25.83 -2.96 26.65
N LEU A 32 -27.03 -3.56 26.56
CA LEU A 32 -27.68 -3.95 25.30
C LEU A 32 -28.26 -2.78 24.51
N THR A 33 -28.63 -1.66 25.15
CA THR A 33 -29.07 -0.44 24.47
C THR A 33 -27.91 0.51 24.16
N SER A 34 -26.76 0.34 24.81
CA SER A 34 -25.48 0.86 24.29
C SER A 34 -25.05 0.09 23.03
N ILE A 35 -25.59 -1.11 22.84
CA ILE A 35 -25.51 -1.93 21.62
C ILE A 35 -26.80 -1.73 20.78
N ILE A 36 -27.47 -0.58 20.91
CA ILE A 36 -28.23 -0.04 19.77
C ILE A 36 -27.16 0.36 18.77
N PHE A 37 -27.05 -0.41 17.68
CA PHE A 37 -26.35 -0.14 16.44
C PHE A 37 -26.21 1.36 16.15
N ILE A 38 -25.20 1.99 16.75
CA ILE A 38 -24.45 2.98 16.04
C ILE A 38 -23.55 2.11 15.18
N ASP A 39 -23.76 2.18 13.88
CA ASP A 39 -22.77 1.76 12.92
C ASP A 39 -21.58 2.71 13.09
N ILE A 40 -20.74 2.45 14.12
CA ILE A 40 -19.57 3.30 14.45
C ILE A 40 -18.42 3.00 13.48
N ASN A 41 -18.54 1.96 12.66
CA ASN A 41 -17.53 1.59 11.66
C ASN A 41 -17.90 2.09 10.27
N THR A 42 -18.16 3.38 10.11
CA THR A 42 -17.98 4.01 8.80
C THR A 42 -16.50 4.36 8.65
N VAL A 43 -15.63 3.34 8.67
CA VAL A 43 -14.24 3.53 8.25
C VAL A 43 -14.30 3.93 6.78
N ASP A 44 -13.87 5.15 6.47
CA ASP A 44 -13.76 5.60 5.09
C ASP A 44 -12.58 4.90 4.45
N TYR A 45 -12.86 4.03 3.47
CA TYR A 45 -11.83 3.33 2.70
C TYR A 45 -11.45 4.07 1.42
N GLY A 46 -11.94 5.31 1.21
CA GLY A 46 -11.63 6.12 0.03
C GLY A 46 -12.14 5.56 -1.29
N ILE A 47 -13.18 4.72 -1.23
CA ILE A 47 -13.75 4.00 -2.37
C ILE A 47 -14.98 4.71 -2.97
N GLU A 48 -15.27 5.94 -2.55
CA GLU A 48 -16.48 6.64 -3.00
C GLU A 48 -16.43 6.90 -4.51
N GLY A 49 -17.43 6.39 -5.23
CA GLY A 49 -17.51 6.49 -6.68
C GLY A 49 -16.67 5.46 -7.43
N CYS A 50 -15.90 4.61 -6.74
CA CYS A 50 -15.24 3.48 -7.38
C CYS A 50 -16.26 2.38 -7.68
N GLU A 51 -16.17 1.81 -8.88
CA GLU A 51 -17.01 0.69 -9.27
C GLU A 51 -16.39 -0.61 -8.76
N LYS A 52 -17.24 -1.49 -8.20
CA LYS A 52 -16.79 -2.85 -7.88
C LYS A 52 -16.41 -3.56 -9.16
N ASN A 53 -15.22 -4.13 -9.18
CA ASN A 53 -14.74 -4.90 -10.30
C ASN A 53 -15.60 -6.18 -10.42
N THR A 54 -16.34 -6.27 -11.51
CA THR A 54 -16.82 -7.56 -12.00
C THR A 54 -15.67 -8.14 -12.81
N PHE A 55 -15.08 -9.26 -12.40
CA PHE A 55 -14.03 -9.96 -13.14
C PHE A 55 -14.44 -10.17 -14.60
N GLU A 56 -14.16 -9.18 -15.44
CA GLU A 56 -14.36 -9.20 -16.86
C GLU A 56 -12.98 -9.37 -17.46
N ILE A 57 -12.79 -10.49 -18.15
CA ILE A 57 -11.60 -10.74 -18.94
C ILE A 57 -11.67 -9.74 -20.11
N THR A 58 -11.04 -8.59 -19.94
CA THR A 58 -10.84 -7.67 -21.06
C THR A 58 -9.87 -8.32 -22.04
N GLU A 59 -10.27 -8.45 -23.30
CA GLU A 59 -9.35 -8.85 -24.37
C GLU A 59 -8.17 -7.88 -24.38
N ASN A 60 -6.98 -8.39 -24.05
CA ASN A 60 -5.76 -7.60 -24.07
C ASN A 60 -5.50 -7.06 -25.48
N SER A 61 -5.10 -5.79 -25.54
CA SER A 61 -4.47 -5.20 -26.72
C SER A 61 -3.36 -6.14 -27.21
N ASN A 62 -3.32 -6.44 -28.51
CA ASN A 62 -2.23 -7.23 -29.13
C ASN A 62 -0.84 -6.55 -29.04
N LYS A 63 -0.72 -5.38 -28.39
CA LYS A 63 0.53 -4.66 -28.23
C LYS A 63 0.64 -4.05 -26.83
N THR A 64 1.72 -4.36 -26.10
CA THR A 64 2.03 -3.77 -24.80
C THR A 64 2.52 -2.33 -24.96
N ASN A 65 1.87 -1.38 -24.28
CA ASN A 65 2.37 -0.04 -24.04
C ASN A 65 1.81 0.48 -22.71
N VAL A 66 2.58 0.31 -21.64
CA VAL A 66 2.17 0.56 -20.27
C VAL A 66 3.05 1.64 -19.68
N THR A 67 2.47 2.81 -19.41
CA THR A 67 3.11 3.88 -18.62
C THR A 67 2.51 3.89 -17.22
N PHE A 68 3.36 3.90 -16.19
CA PHE A 68 2.89 3.96 -14.80
C PHE A 68 3.93 4.64 -13.90
N ILE A 69 3.52 4.98 -12.69
CA ILE A 69 4.38 5.60 -11.68
C ILE A 69 4.54 4.62 -10.51
N ALA A 70 5.69 4.57 -9.87
CA ALA A 70 5.86 3.90 -8.59
C ALA A 70 6.60 4.76 -7.55
N PHE A 71 6.21 4.62 -6.30
CA PHE A 71 6.88 5.24 -5.14
C PHE A 71 6.58 4.43 -3.87
N GLY A 72 7.20 4.77 -2.74
CA GLY A 72 6.93 4.17 -1.44
C GLY A 72 6.99 5.18 -0.31
N ASP A 73 6.72 4.72 0.92
CA ASP A 73 7.04 5.46 2.15
C ASP A 73 6.37 6.83 2.24
N SER A 74 5.08 6.90 1.89
CA SER A 74 4.29 8.13 2.10
C SER A 74 4.19 8.52 3.56
N GLN A 75 4.14 7.52 4.45
CA GLN A 75 4.26 7.61 5.90
C GLN A 75 3.55 8.84 6.47
N HIS A 76 2.23 8.87 6.31
CA HIS A 76 1.40 9.90 6.95
C HIS A 76 1.61 9.89 8.48
N TRP A 77 1.89 11.03 9.10
CA TRP A 77 2.21 11.12 10.54
C TRP A 77 1.71 12.38 11.22
N ASP A 78 1.92 13.54 10.58
CA ASP A 78 1.52 14.85 11.07
C ASP A 78 0.70 15.58 10.00
N PRO A 79 -0.55 15.99 10.28
CA PRO A 79 -1.39 16.71 9.32
C PRO A 79 -0.85 18.11 8.96
N THR A 80 0.14 18.63 9.71
CA THR A 80 0.81 19.90 9.39
C THR A 80 1.98 19.72 8.41
N ASN A 81 2.44 18.49 8.19
CA ASN A 81 3.48 18.20 7.23
C ASN A 81 2.89 18.12 5.81
N ARG A 82 3.43 18.95 4.91
CA ARG A 82 2.95 19.11 3.54
C ARG A 82 3.68 18.26 2.51
N GLN A 83 4.61 17.38 2.91
CA GLN A 83 5.39 16.56 1.96
C GLN A 83 4.49 15.75 1.02
N ASN A 84 3.39 15.21 1.54
CA ASN A 84 2.44 14.44 0.74
C ASN A 84 1.53 15.33 -0.11
N ASP A 85 1.26 16.58 0.29
CA ASP A 85 0.57 17.54 -0.57
C ASP A 85 1.42 17.81 -1.82
N TYR A 86 2.71 18.07 -1.64
CA TYR A 86 3.64 18.32 -2.74
C TYR A 86 3.91 17.08 -3.58
N GLN A 87 3.93 15.88 -2.98
CA GLN A 87 3.97 14.62 -3.73
C GLN A 87 2.77 14.51 -4.67
N VAL A 88 1.54 14.78 -4.18
CA VAL A 88 0.33 14.71 -5.00
C VAL A 88 0.35 15.75 -6.11
N GLU A 89 0.78 16.99 -5.83
CA GLU A 89 0.97 18.03 -6.85
C GLU A 89 1.98 17.61 -7.92
N ALA A 90 3.11 17.02 -7.53
CA ALA A 90 4.11 16.51 -8.45
C ALA A 90 3.55 15.36 -9.30
N LEU A 91 2.94 14.35 -8.69
CA LEU A 91 2.34 13.20 -9.38
C LEU A 91 1.27 13.66 -10.38
N ASN A 92 0.41 14.60 -9.99
CA ASN A 92 -0.66 15.08 -10.85
C ASN A 92 -0.16 15.86 -12.05
N ASN A 93 0.95 16.59 -11.96
CA ASN A 93 1.26 17.62 -12.97
C ASN A 93 2.66 17.51 -13.59
N PHE A 94 3.52 16.57 -13.19
CA PHE A 94 4.88 16.48 -13.73
C PHE A 94 4.91 16.36 -15.26
N ASN A 95 3.92 15.69 -15.87
CA ASN A 95 3.83 15.52 -17.32
C ASN A 95 3.35 16.76 -18.08
N GLU A 96 2.99 17.84 -17.38
CA GLU A 96 2.73 19.16 -17.99
C GLU A 96 4.02 19.97 -18.18
N ILE A 97 5.07 19.62 -17.42
CA ILE A 97 6.35 20.34 -17.40
C ILE A 97 7.46 19.50 -18.04
N LEU A 98 7.44 18.18 -17.79
CA LEU A 98 8.45 17.23 -18.21
C LEU A 98 7.92 16.33 -19.33
N SER A 99 8.85 15.80 -20.11
CA SER A 99 8.65 14.87 -21.20
C SER A 99 9.73 13.77 -21.17
N TRP A 100 9.58 12.73 -21.99
CA TRP A 100 10.60 11.69 -22.08
C TRP A 100 11.95 12.21 -22.60
N LYS A 101 11.96 13.37 -23.28
CA LYS A 101 13.17 14.07 -23.74
C LYS A 101 14.05 14.52 -22.58
N ASP A 102 13.43 14.93 -21.48
CA ASP A 102 14.14 15.38 -20.28
C ASP A 102 14.95 14.24 -19.65
N ALA A 103 14.55 12.99 -19.91
CA ALA A 103 15.27 11.78 -19.54
C ALA A 103 16.17 11.21 -20.66
N GLY A 104 16.29 11.88 -21.80
CA GLY A 104 17.12 11.46 -22.94
C GLY A 104 16.45 10.53 -23.95
N TYR A 105 15.12 10.35 -23.88
CA TYR A 105 14.34 9.49 -24.79
C TYR A 105 13.49 10.32 -25.76
N ASP A 106 14.16 10.98 -26.71
CA ASP A 106 13.52 11.90 -27.66
C ASP A 106 12.39 11.26 -28.48
N GLU A 107 12.54 9.98 -28.79
CA GLU A 107 11.63 9.20 -29.62
C GLU A 107 10.28 8.93 -28.97
N LEU A 108 10.19 9.00 -27.63
CA LEU A 108 8.95 8.73 -26.89
C LEU A 108 8.05 9.97 -26.76
N GLY A 109 8.61 11.17 -26.90
CA GLY A 109 7.85 12.42 -26.89
C GLY A 109 7.23 12.76 -25.53
N ASP A 110 5.96 13.14 -25.54
CA ASP A 110 5.24 13.59 -24.34
C ASP A 110 4.81 12.41 -23.46
N ILE A 111 4.78 12.61 -22.15
CA ILE A 111 4.35 11.58 -21.19
C ILE A 111 2.82 11.56 -21.15
N SER A 112 2.25 10.42 -21.54
CA SER A 112 0.80 10.21 -21.65
C SER A 112 0.41 8.78 -21.24
N ASP A 113 -0.90 8.54 -21.16
CA ASP A 113 -1.49 7.22 -20.88
C ASP A 113 -0.99 6.55 -19.59
N ILE A 114 -0.78 7.36 -18.54
CA ILE A 114 -0.41 6.88 -17.20
C ILE A 114 -1.56 6.04 -16.64
N ARG A 115 -1.35 4.73 -16.52
CA ARG A 115 -2.38 3.75 -16.14
C ARG A 115 -2.71 3.78 -14.65
N GLY A 116 -1.77 4.21 -13.81
CA GLY A 116 -1.96 4.28 -12.38
C GLY A 116 -0.65 4.55 -11.63
N VAL A 117 -0.77 4.63 -10.32
CA VAL A 117 0.33 4.79 -9.39
C VAL A 117 0.45 3.56 -8.51
N ILE A 118 1.63 2.96 -8.44
CA ILE A 118 1.95 1.83 -7.57
C ILE A 118 2.61 2.38 -6.30
N MET A 119 2.12 1.99 -5.13
CA MET A 119 2.74 2.36 -3.84
C MET A 119 3.32 1.13 -3.15
N ALA A 120 4.64 1.11 -2.92
CA ALA A 120 5.39 0.01 -2.34
C ALA A 120 5.47 0.07 -0.80
N GLY A 121 4.32 0.20 -0.13
CA GLY A 121 4.25 0.12 1.33
C GLY A 121 4.45 1.44 2.07
N ASP A 122 4.27 1.33 3.39
CA ASP A 122 4.37 2.42 4.36
C ASP A 122 3.42 3.59 4.03
N ILE A 123 2.13 3.25 4.07
CA ILE A 123 1.02 4.20 3.88
C ILE A 123 1.04 5.22 5.02
N THR A 124 1.18 4.74 6.24
CA THR A 124 1.17 5.51 7.48
C THR A 124 2.48 5.33 8.23
N GLN A 125 2.83 6.31 9.06
CA GLN A 125 4.01 6.23 9.91
C GLN A 125 3.79 5.31 11.10
N ASN A 126 2.54 5.25 11.59
CA ASN A 126 2.24 4.59 12.86
C ASN A 126 1.04 3.62 12.80
N GLY A 127 0.40 3.42 11.65
CA GLY A 127 -0.77 2.53 11.54
C GLY A 127 -2.05 3.11 12.14
N ARG A 128 -2.20 4.43 12.23
CA ARG A 128 -3.29 5.08 12.95
C ARG A 128 -4.43 5.55 12.05
N ASP A 129 -5.66 5.47 12.55
CA ASP A 129 -6.89 5.90 11.86
C ASP A 129 -7.82 6.76 12.74
N GLY A 130 -7.26 7.43 13.76
CA GLY A 130 -8.04 8.31 14.62
C GLY A 130 -8.88 7.61 15.71
N ARG A 131 -9.02 6.27 15.69
CA ARG A 131 -9.88 5.55 16.65
C ARG A 131 -9.33 5.54 18.08
N VAL A 132 -8.03 5.30 18.23
CA VAL A 132 -7.36 5.18 19.55
C VAL A 132 -6.54 6.43 19.87
N PHE A 133 -5.80 6.94 18.90
CA PHE A 133 -5.03 8.18 19.01
C PHE A 133 -5.66 9.26 18.14
N SER A 134 -5.45 10.54 18.49
CA SER A 134 -6.07 11.67 17.78
C SER A 134 -5.58 11.88 16.34
N ASN A 135 -4.44 11.29 15.98
CA ASN A 135 -3.88 11.38 14.63
C ASN A 135 -4.55 10.35 13.73
N ASP A 136 -5.23 10.84 12.69
CA ASP A 136 -5.88 10.01 11.67
C ASP A 136 -5.01 9.94 10.41
N GLU A 137 -3.91 9.20 10.51
CA GLU A 137 -2.92 9.07 9.43
C GLU A 137 -3.51 8.39 8.19
N TYR A 138 -4.37 7.39 8.41
CA TYR A 138 -5.08 6.71 7.33
C TYR A 138 -6.12 7.62 6.65
N GLY A 139 -6.88 8.41 7.40
CA GLY A 139 -7.80 9.40 6.82
C GLY A 139 -7.09 10.45 5.95
N GLU A 140 -5.90 10.89 6.36
CA GLU A 140 -5.04 11.79 5.58
C GLU A 140 -4.55 11.14 4.26
N PHE A 141 -4.23 9.84 4.29
CA PHE A 141 -3.93 9.06 3.09
C PHE A 141 -5.15 8.98 2.18
N ILE A 142 -6.32 8.63 2.72
CA ILE A 142 -7.57 8.52 1.96
C ILE A 142 -7.95 9.84 1.31
N GLN A 143 -7.83 10.96 2.02
CA GLN A 143 -8.15 12.27 1.47
C GLN A 143 -7.26 12.64 0.27
N ARG A 144 -5.99 12.25 0.30
CA ARG A 144 -5.03 12.56 -0.76
C ARG A 144 -5.14 11.59 -1.92
N TYR A 145 -5.04 10.30 -1.64
CA TYR A 145 -4.82 9.29 -2.68
C TYR A 145 -6.11 8.61 -3.16
N GLY A 146 -7.15 8.50 -2.32
CA GLY A 146 -8.36 7.76 -2.69
C GLY A 146 -8.05 6.33 -3.13
N LEU A 147 -8.76 5.80 -4.12
CA LEU A 147 -8.43 4.52 -4.76
C LEU A 147 -8.44 4.58 -6.29
N CYS A 148 -9.50 5.13 -6.87
CA CYS A 148 -9.76 5.08 -8.31
C CYS A 148 -9.57 6.44 -9.00
N GLY A 149 -8.71 7.32 -8.46
CA GLY A 149 -8.57 8.70 -8.93
C GLY A 149 -9.72 9.61 -8.49
N ASN A 150 -10.37 9.27 -7.37
CA ASN A 150 -11.58 9.92 -6.86
C ASN A 150 -11.34 10.99 -5.78
N LYS A 151 -10.08 11.28 -5.47
CA LYS A 151 -9.68 12.25 -4.42
C LYS A 151 -8.69 13.27 -5.00
N GLN A 152 -7.65 13.68 -4.28
CA GLN A 152 -6.71 14.70 -4.79
C GLN A 152 -5.79 14.13 -5.87
N LEU A 153 -5.29 12.91 -5.70
CA LEU A 153 -4.60 12.18 -6.76
C LEU A 153 -5.60 11.84 -7.87
N LYS A 154 -5.29 12.21 -9.11
CA LYS A 154 -6.17 12.01 -10.28
C LYS A 154 -6.05 10.61 -10.90
N TYR A 155 -5.11 9.80 -10.46
CA TYR A 155 -4.83 8.46 -10.96
C TYR A 155 -5.34 7.38 -10.00
N PRO A 156 -5.72 6.19 -10.51
CA PRO A 156 -5.94 5.04 -9.64
C PRO A 156 -4.63 4.64 -8.95
N ILE A 157 -4.73 4.19 -7.70
CA ILE A 157 -3.59 3.74 -6.90
C ILE A 157 -3.65 2.25 -6.60
N TYR A 158 -2.49 1.62 -6.64
CA TYR A 158 -2.25 0.21 -6.35
C TYR A 158 -1.27 0.16 -5.17
N GLU A 159 -1.79 0.39 -3.97
CA GLU A 159 -1.01 0.44 -2.74
C GLU A 159 -0.84 -0.93 -2.07
N GLY A 160 0.36 -1.16 -1.54
CA GLY A 160 0.60 -2.17 -0.52
C GLY A 160 0.87 -1.55 0.84
N TYR A 161 0.83 -2.37 1.89
CA TYR A 161 1.26 -1.98 3.24
C TYR A 161 2.74 -2.29 3.51
N GLY A 162 3.35 -1.54 4.42
CA GLY A 162 4.74 -1.71 4.86
C GLY A 162 4.86 -1.94 6.36
N ASN A 163 6.04 -1.72 6.92
CA ASN A 163 6.33 -2.04 8.31
C ASN A 163 5.85 -0.97 9.30
N HIS A 164 5.80 0.29 8.87
CA HIS A 164 5.31 1.39 9.70
C HIS A 164 3.79 1.33 9.91
N ASP A 165 3.09 0.70 8.98
CA ASP A 165 1.65 0.46 9.08
C ASP A 165 1.28 -0.43 10.27
N TYR A 166 2.22 -1.22 10.81
CA TYR A 166 2.00 -2.07 11.99
C TYR A 166 2.32 -1.40 13.34
N TYR A 167 2.88 -0.19 13.35
CA TYR A 167 3.60 0.33 14.53
C TYR A 167 2.75 0.35 15.81
N GLU A 168 1.58 0.99 15.79
CA GLU A 168 0.71 1.07 16.97
C GLU A 168 -0.14 -0.18 17.19
N TRP A 169 -0.03 -1.19 16.33
CA TRP A 169 -0.76 -2.45 16.50
C TRP A 169 -0.41 -3.17 17.80
N HIS A 170 0.73 -2.81 18.41
CA HIS A 170 1.11 -3.32 19.72
C HIS A 170 0.20 -2.84 20.86
N ASP A 171 -0.52 -1.73 20.67
CA ASP A 171 -1.48 -1.26 21.64
C ASP A 171 -2.72 -2.17 21.66
N ILE A 172 -3.08 -2.66 22.85
CA ILE A 172 -4.22 -3.55 23.03
C ILE A 172 -5.55 -2.92 22.61
N PHE A 173 -5.65 -1.58 22.64
CA PHE A 173 -6.85 -0.86 22.22
C PHE A 173 -7.01 -0.84 20.71
N TYR A 174 -5.93 -0.95 19.92
CA TYR A 174 -6.05 -1.14 18.48
C TYR A 174 -6.47 -2.56 18.10
N ARG A 175 -6.12 -3.54 18.92
CA ARG A 175 -6.50 -4.95 18.72
C ARG A 175 -7.97 -5.25 19.06
N ILE A 176 -8.73 -4.24 19.51
CA ILE A 176 -10.14 -4.36 19.88
C ILE A 176 -10.92 -3.24 19.18
N PRO A 177 -11.63 -3.50 18.07
CA PRO A 177 -11.83 -4.79 17.39
C PRO A 177 -10.55 -5.27 16.67
N GLN A 178 -10.41 -6.57 16.43
CA GLN A 178 -9.18 -7.20 15.88
C GLN A 178 -8.81 -6.79 14.45
N ASP A 179 -9.50 -5.80 13.88
CA ASP A 179 -9.31 -5.34 12.51
C ASP A 179 -8.19 -4.30 12.47
N HIS A 180 -7.13 -4.60 11.73
CA HIS A 180 -6.01 -3.70 11.56
C HIS A 180 -6.41 -2.57 10.61
N PRO A 181 -6.41 -1.30 11.05
CA PRO A 181 -6.97 -0.19 10.28
C PRO A 181 -6.37 -0.04 8.88
N VAL A 182 -5.04 -0.09 8.79
CA VAL A 182 -4.33 0.14 7.54
C VAL A 182 -4.14 -1.16 6.73
N ILE A 183 -3.62 -2.22 7.36
CA ILE A 183 -3.33 -3.51 6.70
C ILE A 183 -4.60 -4.13 6.08
N ASP A 184 -5.66 -4.27 6.87
CA ASP A 184 -6.90 -4.90 6.38
C ASP A 184 -7.58 -4.03 5.32
N SER A 185 -7.31 -2.72 5.31
CA SER A 185 -7.88 -1.82 4.31
C SER A 185 -7.44 -2.16 2.89
N VAL A 186 -6.21 -2.65 2.70
CA VAL A 186 -5.71 -3.06 1.38
C VAL A 186 -6.56 -4.19 0.84
N ALA A 187 -6.90 -5.18 1.68
CA ALA A 187 -7.76 -6.29 1.33
C ALA A 187 -9.20 -5.83 1.06
N VAL A 188 -9.75 -4.94 1.88
CA VAL A 188 -11.10 -4.37 1.68
C VAL A 188 -11.20 -3.62 0.36
N ARG A 189 -10.14 -2.91 -0.02
CA ARG A 189 -10.08 -2.09 -1.25
C ARG A 189 -9.86 -2.90 -2.52
N ASN A 190 -9.42 -4.16 -2.42
CA ASN A 190 -9.16 -5.02 -3.58
C ASN A 190 -10.34 -5.06 -4.55
N GLU A 191 -11.56 -5.33 -4.08
CA GLU A 191 -12.73 -5.50 -4.96
C GLU A 191 -13.09 -4.27 -5.81
N TYR A 192 -12.46 -3.11 -5.58
CA TYR A 192 -12.66 -1.86 -6.32
C TYR A 192 -11.49 -1.50 -7.24
N ARG A 193 -10.45 -2.33 -7.30
CA ARG A 193 -9.30 -2.14 -8.20
C ARG A 193 -9.63 -2.63 -9.60
N SER A 194 -9.28 -1.84 -10.61
CA SER A 194 -9.41 -2.23 -12.01
C SER A 194 -8.41 -3.31 -12.41
N ASN A 195 -8.82 -4.19 -13.32
CA ASN A 195 -8.01 -5.23 -13.96
C ASN A 195 -7.41 -6.28 -13.02
N LEU A 196 -8.03 -6.51 -11.86
CA LEU A 196 -7.61 -7.59 -10.97
C LEU A 196 -7.68 -8.95 -11.66
N THR A 197 -6.62 -9.72 -11.47
CA THR A 197 -6.52 -11.12 -11.90
C THR A 197 -6.71 -12.05 -10.71
N ASN A 198 -6.15 -11.71 -9.55
CA ASN A 198 -6.22 -12.54 -8.35
C ASN A 198 -6.19 -11.71 -7.06
N ILE A 199 -6.72 -12.28 -5.98
CA ILE A 199 -6.69 -11.70 -4.63
C ILE A 199 -6.40 -12.79 -3.61
N ALA A 200 -5.58 -12.48 -2.61
CA ALA A 200 -5.36 -13.38 -1.48
C ALA A 200 -6.64 -13.55 -0.64
N PRO A 201 -6.81 -14.70 0.04
CA PRO A 201 -7.99 -14.96 0.83
C PRO A 201 -8.07 -14.05 2.07
N GLY A 202 -9.30 -13.75 2.51
CA GLY A 202 -9.53 -13.05 3.77
C GLY A 202 -8.96 -11.63 3.78
N MET A 203 -8.14 -11.32 4.79
CA MET A 203 -7.53 -10.01 5.00
C MET A 203 -6.02 -10.01 4.70
N ASP A 204 -5.51 -11.03 3.99
CA ASP A 204 -4.08 -11.13 3.67
C ASP A 204 -3.60 -10.02 2.72
N GLY A 205 -4.51 -9.38 1.99
CA GLY A 205 -4.24 -8.12 1.29
C GLY A 205 -3.38 -8.21 0.02
N HIS A 206 -2.78 -9.36 -0.32
CA HIS A 206 -2.06 -9.52 -1.58
C HIS A 206 -3.02 -9.59 -2.77
N TYR A 207 -2.57 -9.11 -3.91
CA TYR A 207 -3.36 -9.12 -5.14
C TYR A 207 -2.48 -9.01 -6.38
N SER A 208 -3.04 -9.38 -7.52
CA SER A 208 -2.41 -9.22 -8.82
C SER A 208 -3.37 -8.61 -9.83
N TRP A 209 -2.83 -7.93 -10.82
CA TRP A 209 -3.59 -7.29 -11.89
C TRP A 209 -2.79 -7.27 -13.19
N GLU A 210 -3.48 -7.00 -14.28
CA GLU A 210 -2.87 -6.92 -15.61
C GLU A 210 -3.03 -5.53 -16.23
N TRP A 211 -1.95 -5.06 -16.87
CA TRP A 211 -2.00 -3.98 -17.85
C TRP A 211 -1.36 -4.49 -19.14
N ASP A 212 -2.17 -4.58 -20.20
CA ASP A 212 -1.80 -5.26 -21.44
C ASP A 212 -1.21 -6.66 -21.12
N ASN A 213 -0.01 -6.99 -21.63
CA ASN A 213 0.63 -8.28 -21.37
C ASN A 213 1.57 -8.32 -20.15
N ILE A 214 1.46 -7.35 -19.24
CA ILE A 214 2.28 -7.28 -18.03
C ILE A 214 1.42 -7.60 -16.81
N HIS A 215 1.86 -8.61 -16.08
CA HIS A 215 1.25 -9.09 -14.85
C HIS A 215 1.97 -8.49 -13.65
N PHE A 216 1.24 -7.80 -12.78
CA PHE A 216 1.79 -7.15 -11.60
C PHE A 216 1.32 -7.87 -10.35
N ILE A 217 2.21 -8.07 -9.37
CA ILE A 217 1.89 -8.75 -8.11
C ILE A 217 2.29 -7.87 -6.92
N GLN A 218 1.29 -7.43 -6.15
CA GLN A 218 1.50 -6.71 -4.88
C GLN A 218 1.55 -7.72 -3.72
N LEU A 219 2.74 -7.84 -3.12
CA LEU A 219 3.09 -8.75 -2.04
C LEU A 219 3.17 -8.05 -0.66
N ASN A 220 2.80 -6.77 -0.64
CA ASN A 220 2.74 -5.91 0.53
C ASN A 220 4.08 -5.87 1.29
N LEU A 221 4.13 -6.31 2.54
CA LEU A 221 5.28 -6.12 3.42
C LEU A 221 6.57 -6.79 2.89
N ALA A 222 6.53 -8.11 2.71
CA ALA A 222 7.71 -8.91 2.42
C ALA A 222 7.30 -10.20 1.69
N PRO A 223 7.99 -10.60 0.60
CA PRO A 223 7.71 -11.85 -0.10
C PRO A 223 8.15 -13.11 0.69
N SER A 224 7.47 -13.42 1.79
CA SER A 224 7.77 -14.59 2.63
C SER A 224 6.50 -15.17 3.27
N ASP A 225 6.65 -16.37 3.82
CA ASP A 225 5.64 -17.04 4.63
C ASP A 225 6.11 -17.18 6.10
N ILE A 226 7.31 -16.70 6.41
CA ILE A 226 7.91 -16.79 7.74
C ILE A 226 7.51 -15.55 8.52
N VAL A 227 6.74 -15.74 9.59
CA VAL A 227 6.45 -14.67 10.55
C VAL A 227 7.71 -14.39 11.37
N PRO A 228 8.24 -13.16 11.36
CA PRO A 228 9.45 -12.83 12.10
C PRO A 228 9.24 -13.03 13.60
N ALA A 229 10.28 -13.50 14.30
CA ALA A 229 10.26 -13.66 15.76
C ALA A 229 10.44 -12.33 16.52
N TYR A 230 10.52 -11.22 15.80
CA TYR A 230 10.69 -9.87 16.32
C TYR A 230 9.36 -9.37 16.93
N GLU A 231 9.41 -8.89 18.18
CA GLU A 231 8.27 -8.44 19.01
C GLU A 231 7.24 -9.51 19.46
N GLU A 232 6.64 -9.31 20.65
CA GLU A 232 5.65 -10.24 21.21
C GLU A 232 4.32 -10.21 20.41
N GLY A 233 4.07 -11.23 19.57
CA GLY A 233 2.73 -11.49 19.03
C GLY A 233 2.59 -11.60 17.51
N GLY A 234 3.70 -11.74 16.76
CA GLY A 234 3.63 -11.94 15.30
C GLY A 234 3.26 -10.68 14.53
N PHE A 235 3.73 -9.52 15.00
CA PHE A 235 3.63 -8.27 14.25
C PHE A 235 4.37 -8.39 12.91
N ARG A 236 3.95 -7.62 11.92
CA ARG A 236 4.57 -7.63 10.59
C ARG A 236 4.55 -9.02 9.96
N ASN A 237 3.40 -9.66 10.04
CA ASN A 237 3.13 -10.93 9.38
C ASN A 237 3.19 -10.71 7.86
N PRO A 238 3.98 -11.48 7.10
CA PRO A 238 3.98 -11.42 5.64
C PRO A 238 2.70 -11.93 4.97
N HIS A 239 1.76 -12.53 5.72
CA HIS A 239 0.48 -13.03 5.22
C HIS A 239 0.63 -14.05 4.07
N ASN A 240 1.59 -14.97 4.21
CA ASN A 240 1.89 -16.02 3.23
C ASN A 240 2.15 -15.48 1.80
N ALA A 241 2.81 -14.33 1.68
CA ALA A 241 3.05 -13.66 0.41
C ALA A 241 3.80 -14.52 -0.61
N LEU A 242 4.76 -15.33 -0.15
CA LEU A 242 5.54 -16.18 -1.06
C LEU A 242 4.68 -17.33 -1.61
N THR A 243 3.83 -17.92 -0.77
CA THR A 243 2.82 -18.90 -1.23
C THR A 243 1.83 -18.26 -2.21
N PHE A 244 1.34 -17.05 -1.94
CA PHE A 244 0.46 -16.32 -2.87
C PHE A 244 1.15 -16.08 -4.21
N MET A 245 2.36 -15.53 -4.21
CA MET A 245 3.17 -15.26 -5.40
C MET A 245 3.31 -16.49 -6.29
N LYS A 246 3.69 -17.64 -5.72
CA LYS A 246 3.87 -18.89 -6.49
C LYS A 246 2.58 -19.37 -7.13
N ASN A 247 1.49 -19.41 -6.36
CA ASN A 247 0.20 -19.86 -6.88
C ASN A 247 -0.31 -18.93 -7.99
N ASP A 248 -0.09 -17.63 -7.84
CA ASP A 248 -0.49 -16.61 -8.81
C ASP A 248 0.31 -16.73 -10.12
N LEU A 249 1.63 -16.91 -10.03
CA LEU A 249 2.49 -17.16 -11.18
C LEU A 249 2.12 -18.44 -11.92
N ASP A 250 1.91 -19.54 -11.18
CA ASP A 250 1.55 -20.84 -11.76
C ASP A 250 0.22 -20.80 -12.50
N GLU A 251 -0.78 -20.10 -11.97
CA GLU A 251 -2.13 -20.05 -12.54
C GLU A 251 -2.21 -19.07 -13.74
N TYR A 252 -1.61 -17.89 -13.64
CA TYR A 252 -1.88 -16.79 -14.57
C TYR A 252 -0.75 -16.44 -15.53
N VAL A 253 0.48 -16.91 -15.26
CA VAL A 253 1.68 -16.52 -16.01
C VAL A 253 2.35 -17.71 -16.68
N VAL A 254 2.55 -18.82 -15.96
CA VAL A 254 3.28 -19.98 -16.49
C VAL A 254 2.57 -20.54 -17.74
N GLY A 255 3.33 -20.68 -18.82
CA GLY A 255 2.80 -21.15 -20.12
C GLY A 255 2.14 -20.06 -20.97
N THR A 256 2.18 -18.81 -20.52
CA THR A 256 1.82 -17.61 -21.31
C THR A 256 3.08 -16.85 -21.74
N ASP A 257 2.90 -15.78 -22.50
CA ASP A 257 3.95 -14.82 -22.88
C ASP A 257 4.02 -13.60 -21.94
N LYS A 258 3.22 -13.60 -20.86
CA LYS A 258 3.20 -12.49 -19.90
C LYS A 258 4.54 -12.33 -19.20
N LYS A 259 4.92 -11.08 -18.95
CA LYS A 259 6.03 -10.72 -18.07
C LYS A 259 5.52 -10.16 -16.76
N VAL A 260 6.35 -10.27 -15.71
CA VAL A 260 5.95 -10.04 -14.33
C VAL A 260 6.77 -8.93 -13.70
N VAL A 261 6.08 -7.99 -13.04
CA VAL A 261 6.68 -7.05 -12.10
C VAL A 261 6.19 -7.40 -10.70
N LEU A 262 7.14 -7.66 -9.80
CA LEU A 262 6.85 -7.88 -8.38
C LEU A 262 6.87 -6.54 -7.64
N ILE A 263 6.03 -6.41 -6.62
CA ILE A 263 5.99 -5.23 -5.75
C ILE A 263 5.89 -5.69 -4.30
N ALA A 264 6.74 -5.14 -3.44
CA ALA A 264 6.64 -5.30 -1.99
C ALA A 264 7.37 -4.13 -1.30
N HIS A 265 7.22 -3.99 0.00
CA HIS A 265 7.84 -2.91 0.75
C HIS A 265 9.34 -3.15 0.97
N TYR A 266 9.72 -4.36 1.42
CA TYR A 266 11.11 -4.70 1.66
C TYR A 266 11.85 -5.14 0.40
N GLY A 267 12.95 -4.47 0.09
CA GLY A 267 13.88 -4.99 -0.90
C GLY A 267 14.76 -6.13 -0.35
N PRO A 268 15.57 -6.78 -1.21
CA PRO A 268 16.31 -7.99 -0.88
C PRO A 268 17.61 -7.74 -0.09
N TRP A 269 17.52 -7.09 1.06
CA TRP A 269 18.64 -6.93 1.99
C TRP A 269 18.17 -7.15 3.42
N GLU A 270 19.07 -7.62 4.28
CA GLU A 270 18.71 -7.91 5.67
C GLU A 270 18.20 -6.65 6.39
N TRP A 271 17.04 -6.80 7.01
CA TRP A 271 16.52 -5.88 8.00
C TRP A 271 15.98 -6.66 9.19
N ARG A 272 15.59 -5.96 10.26
CA ARG A 272 15.24 -6.57 11.55
C ARG A 272 14.21 -7.70 11.41
N GLU A 273 13.22 -7.53 10.53
CA GLU A 273 12.10 -8.45 10.33
C GLU A 273 12.12 -9.16 8.97
N TRP A 274 13.22 -9.00 8.22
CA TRP A 274 13.44 -9.56 6.89
C TRP A 274 14.87 -10.10 6.83
N ASP A 275 15.01 -11.39 7.15
CA ASP A 275 16.32 -12.01 7.35
C ASP A 275 16.88 -12.69 6.09
N GLU A 276 18.15 -13.08 6.16
CA GLU A 276 18.87 -13.76 5.09
C GLU A 276 18.15 -15.04 4.62
N THR A 277 17.53 -15.80 5.53
CA THR A 277 16.79 -17.02 5.16
C THR A 277 15.54 -16.70 4.34
N GLN A 278 14.80 -15.66 4.70
CA GLN A 278 13.64 -15.22 3.93
C GLN A 278 14.05 -14.69 2.54
N ILE A 279 15.15 -13.93 2.47
CA ILE A 279 15.71 -13.39 1.23
C ILE A 279 16.19 -14.52 0.31
N GLU A 280 16.91 -15.51 0.85
CA GLU A 280 17.35 -16.70 0.11
C GLU A 280 16.16 -17.51 -0.43
N ASN A 281 15.11 -17.69 0.38
CA ASN A 281 13.90 -18.38 -0.06
C ASN A 281 13.22 -17.67 -1.23
N LEU A 282 13.14 -16.34 -1.19
CA LEU A 282 12.63 -15.54 -2.30
C LEU A 282 13.51 -15.71 -3.55
N CYS A 283 14.84 -15.65 -3.42
CA CYS A 283 15.73 -15.82 -4.57
C CYS A 283 15.57 -17.20 -5.22
N ASN A 284 15.49 -18.27 -4.42
CA ASN A 284 15.25 -19.62 -4.94
C ASN A 284 13.94 -19.71 -5.76
N VAL A 285 12.89 -19.02 -5.33
CA VAL A 285 11.63 -18.95 -6.09
C VAL A 285 11.81 -18.09 -7.34
N ILE A 286 12.47 -16.94 -7.25
CA ILE A 286 12.74 -16.10 -8.43
C ILE A 286 13.53 -16.87 -9.49
N GLU A 287 14.51 -17.69 -9.10
CA GLU A 287 15.26 -18.53 -10.04
C GLU A 287 14.35 -19.50 -10.83
N GLU A 288 13.29 -20.03 -10.19
CA GLU A 288 12.29 -20.91 -10.83
C GLU A 288 11.43 -20.17 -11.86
N TYR A 289 11.07 -18.91 -11.59
CA TYR A 289 10.20 -18.08 -12.42
C TYR A 289 10.93 -17.01 -13.25
N LYS A 290 12.27 -17.04 -13.27
CA LYS A 290 13.13 -16.04 -13.89
C LYS A 290 12.77 -15.68 -15.35
N PRO A 291 12.33 -16.61 -16.22
CA PRO A 291 11.93 -16.27 -17.60
C PRO A 291 10.77 -15.26 -17.71
N TYR A 292 9.97 -15.13 -16.64
CA TYR A 292 8.79 -14.27 -16.62
C TYR A 292 9.05 -12.95 -15.87
N ILE A 293 9.91 -12.94 -14.85
CA ILE A 293 10.11 -11.78 -13.97
C ILE A 293 11.06 -10.77 -14.63
N ILE A 294 10.59 -9.54 -14.82
CA ILE A 294 11.34 -8.44 -15.46
C ILE A 294 11.69 -7.31 -14.50
N GLY A 295 11.17 -7.34 -13.28
CA GLY A 295 11.50 -6.33 -12.29
C GLY A 295 10.90 -6.61 -10.92
N TYR A 296 11.52 -6.05 -9.90
CA TYR A 296 11.00 -6.00 -8.54
C TYR A 296 11.07 -4.56 -8.01
N ILE A 297 9.92 -3.95 -7.77
CA ILE A 297 9.78 -2.61 -7.21
C ILE A 297 9.64 -2.72 -5.69
N HIS A 298 10.41 -1.93 -4.95
CA HIS A 298 10.24 -1.81 -3.50
C HIS A 298 10.44 -0.39 -2.97
N GLY A 299 10.13 -0.21 -1.67
CA GLY A 299 10.35 1.02 -0.89
C GLY A 299 11.29 0.80 0.29
N HIS A 300 10.87 1.22 1.49
CA HIS A 300 11.49 1.00 2.81
C HIS A 300 12.78 1.78 3.08
N SER A 301 13.63 1.92 2.08
CA SER A 301 14.94 2.56 2.25
C SER A 301 14.90 4.08 2.28
N HIS A 302 13.75 4.69 1.93
CA HIS A 302 13.59 6.14 1.70
C HIS A 302 14.62 6.70 0.70
N SER A 303 15.09 5.86 -0.23
CA SER A 303 16.08 6.19 -1.25
C SER A 303 15.54 5.85 -2.64
N THR A 304 16.30 6.16 -3.68
CA THR A 304 15.93 5.85 -5.06
C THR A 304 17.14 5.29 -5.77
N LYS A 305 17.02 4.08 -6.31
CA LYS A 305 18.14 3.36 -6.94
C LYS A 305 17.69 2.21 -7.83
N VAL A 306 18.45 1.98 -8.90
CA VAL A 306 18.39 0.73 -9.69
C VAL A 306 19.60 -0.14 -9.39
N TYR A 307 19.37 -1.43 -9.16
CA TYR A 307 20.44 -2.41 -8.96
C TYR A 307 19.97 -3.82 -9.32
N ASN A 308 20.89 -4.78 -9.35
CA ASN A 308 20.56 -6.17 -9.65
C ASN A 308 20.67 -7.04 -8.40
N TRP A 309 19.75 -7.99 -8.26
CA TRP A 309 19.77 -9.03 -7.24
C TRP A 309 19.09 -10.29 -7.78
N CYS A 310 19.64 -11.47 -7.49
CA CYS A 310 19.11 -12.75 -8.00
C CYS A 310 18.89 -12.76 -9.53
N ASP A 311 19.81 -12.11 -10.27
CA ASP A 311 19.75 -11.90 -11.73
C ASP A 311 18.45 -11.25 -12.26
N ILE A 312 17.73 -10.52 -11.41
CA ILE A 312 16.65 -9.63 -11.82
C ILE A 312 16.99 -8.19 -11.45
N THR A 313 16.36 -7.25 -12.15
CA THR A 313 16.49 -5.83 -11.84
C THR A 313 15.56 -5.42 -10.72
N ILE A 314 16.12 -4.65 -9.79
CA ILE A 314 15.44 -4.12 -8.62
C ILE A 314 15.33 -2.61 -8.76
N PHE A 315 14.12 -2.10 -8.54
CA PHE A 315 13.78 -0.69 -8.57
C PHE A 315 13.36 -0.25 -7.17
N ASN A 316 14.31 0.30 -6.43
CA ASN A 316 14.02 1.04 -5.21
C ASN A 316 13.39 2.37 -5.61
N SER A 317 12.06 2.46 -5.50
CA SER A 317 11.32 3.63 -5.93
C SER A 317 11.29 4.67 -4.82
N GLY A 318 11.42 5.94 -5.21
CA GLY A 318 11.54 7.04 -4.27
C GLY A 318 10.32 7.26 -3.38
N SER A 319 10.46 8.21 -2.47
CA SER A 319 9.44 8.57 -1.49
C SER A 319 9.21 10.08 -1.45
N PRO A 320 8.10 10.55 -0.86
CA PRO A 320 7.97 11.96 -0.49
C PRO A 320 9.14 12.38 0.39
N TYR A 321 9.56 13.63 0.26
CA TYR A 321 10.67 14.14 1.06
C TYR A 321 10.35 14.08 2.56
N HIS A 322 11.28 13.53 3.35
CA HIS A 322 11.18 13.47 4.80
C HIS A 322 12.20 14.43 5.44
N GLU A 323 11.71 15.42 6.18
CA GLU A 323 12.56 16.34 6.94
C GLU A 323 13.22 15.61 8.13
N GLY A 324 14.55 15.62 8.20
CA GLY A 324 15.28 15.14 9.37
C GLY A 324 16.65 14.53 9.07
N GLY A 325 17.56 14.62 10.05
CA GLY A 325 18.96 14.18 9.88
C GLY A 325 19.18 12.67 9.64
N ILE A 326 18.18 11.83 9.97
CA ILE A 326 18.19 10.38 9.66
C ILE A 326 17.74 10.14 8.22
N HIS A 327 16.82 10.95 7.69
CA HIS A 327 16.30 10.78 6.34
C HIS A 327 17.20 11.43 5.28
N SER A 328 17.95 12.47 5.65
CA SER A 328 18.94 13.11 4.77
C SER A 328 20.09 12.19 4.33
N SER A 329 20.34 11.06 5.01
CA SER A 329 21.36 10.09 4.57
C SER A 329 20.88 9.17 3.44
N TYR A 330 19.57 9.10 3.18
CA TYR A 330 19.01 8.23 2.13
C TYR A 330 18.68 9.00 0.85
N ASN A 331 18.55 10.33 0.95
CA ASN A 331 18.25 11.22 -0.15
C ASN A 331 19.00 12.56 0.04
N GLU A 332 20.25 12.60 -0.41
CA GLU A 332 21.23 13.65 -0.05
C GLU A 332 20.88 15.04 -0.59
N ASP A 333 20.07 15.12 -1.65
CA ASP A 333 19.67 16.39 -2.26
C ASP A 333 18.34 16.95 -1.75
N LEU A 334 17.74 16.28 -0.75
CA LEU A 334 16.55 16.73 -0.03
C LEU A 334 15.31 16.92 -0.93
N ARG A 335 15.18 16.14 -2.00
CA ARG A 335 14.06 16.19 -2.94
C ARG A 335 13.07 15.06 -2.68
N GLY A 336 11.79 15.29 -2.89
CA GLY A 336 10.83 14.19 -2.95
C GLY A 336 10.93 13.49 -4.31
N ARG A 337 10.58 12.20 -4.38
CA ARG A 337 10.86 11.36 -5.55
C ARG A 337 9.73 10.37 -5.85
N PHE A 338 9.66 9.99 -7.13
CA PHE A 338 8.93 8.83 -7.64
C PHE A 338 9.60 8.35 -8.93
N THR A 339 9.29 7.13 -9.35
CA THR A 339 9.84 6.55 -10.57
C THR A 339 8.76 6.47 -11.64
N LEU A 340 9.02 7.00 -12.83
CA LEU A 340 8.19 6.83 -14.02
C LEU A 340 8.67 5.62 -14.80
N PHE A 341 7.75 4.74 -15.17
CA PHE A 341 8.03 3.55 -15.98
C PHE A 341 7.30 3.61 -17.32
N ASN A 342 7.93 3.07 -18.36
CA ASN A 342 7.27 2.71 -19.62
C ASN A 342 7.73 1.33 -20.08
N ILE A 343 6.77 0.45 -20.33
CA ILE A 343 7.00 -0.89 -20.88
C ILE A 343 6.31 -0.94 -22.24
N LEU A 344 7.09 -1.03 -23.31
CA LEU A 344 6.59 -1.03 -24.67
C LEU A 344 7.07 -2.25 -25.45
N GLN A 345 6.19 -2.81 -26.26
CA GLN A 345 6.54 -3.87 -27.19
C GLN A 345 7.04 -3.30 -28.52
N ASN A 346 8.19 -3.81 -28.98
CA ASN A 346 8.78 -3.43 -30.26
C ASN A 346 8.22 -4.27 -31.43
N GLU A 347 8.75 -4.07 -32.64
CA GLU A 347 8.31 -4.80 -33.84
C GLU A 347 8.67 -6.30 -33.84
N THR A 348 9.66 -6.71 -33.04
CA THR A 348 10.07 -8.12 -32.87
C THR A 348 9.36 -8.81 -31.72
N GLU A 349 8.33 -8.17 -31.16
CA GLU A 349 7.56 -8.60 -29.99
C GLU A 349 8.34 -8.60 -28.66
N ASP A 350 9.62 -8.21 -28.67
CA ASP A 350 10.41 -8.01 -27.45
C ASP A 350 9.92 -6.77 -26.70
N LEU A 351 10.13 -6.76 -25.38
CA LEU A 351 9.79 -5.63 -24.54
C LEU A 351 10.99 -4.71 -24.35
N ARG A 352 10.72 -3.42 -24.28
CA ARG A 352 11.65 -2.38 -23.82
C ARG A 352 11.09 -1.82 -22.53
N LEU A 353 11.80 -2.03 -21.43
CA LEU A 353 11.49 -1.50 -20.10
C LEU A 353 12.34 -0.26 -19.88
N ILE A 354 11.70 0.87 -19.62
CA ILE A 354 12.34 2.14 -19.29
C ILE A 354 11.86 2.57 -17.91
N ALA A 355 12.79 3.02 -17.07
CA ALA A 355 12.49 3.59 -15.78
C ALA A 355 13.29 4.89 -15.58
N VAL A 356 12.65 5.92 -15.02
CA VAL A 356 13.25 7.25 -14.85
C VAL A 356 12.89 7.78 -13.47
N ASP A 357 13.88 8.27 -12.73
CA ASP A 357 13.66 9.03 -11.49
C ASP A 357 13.09 10.41 -11.82
N VAL A 358 12.00 10.76 -11.15
CA VAL A 358 11.42 12.10 -11.16
C VAL A 358 11.51 12.66 -9.76
N SER A 359 12.18 13.80 -9.62
CA SER A 359 12.40 14.45 -8.33
C SER A 359 11.78 15.84 -8.30
N TRP A 360 11.25 16.22 -7.13
CA TRP A 360 10.63 17.52 -6.90
C TRP A 360 11.18 18.22 -5.65
N SER A 361 11.19 19.55 -5.67
CA SER A 361 11.42 20.38 -4.48
C SER A 361 10.38 21.50 -4.39
N ALA A 362 9.85 21.70 -3.19
CA ALA A 362 8.87 22.73 -2.88
C ALA A 362 9.49 24.04 -2.37
N ASP A 363 10.83 24.15 -2.33
CA ASP A 363 11.53 25.31 -1.75
C ASP A 363 11.09 26.67 -2.36
N ASN A 364 10.73 26.66 -3.64
CA ASN A 364 10.27 27.84 -4.38
C ASN A 364 8.80 27.73 -4.83
N TYR A 365 8.09 26.70 -4.38
CA TYR A 365 6.74 26.44 -4.85
C TYR A 365 5.74 27.48 -4.33
N SER A 366 4.94 27.99 -5.26
CA SER A 366 3.82 28.89 -5.03
C SER A 366 2.53 28.12 -5.33
N GLU A 367 1.65 28.04 -4.33
CA GLU A 367 0.40 27.28 -4.43
C GLU A 367 -0.43 27.72 -5.65
N GLY A 368 -0.79 26.76 -6.49
CA GLY A 368 -1.53 26.99 -7.75
C GLY A 368 -0.66 27.39 -8.95
N ASP A 369 0.66 27.51 -8.80
CA ASP A 369 1.61 27.76 -9.89
C ASP A 369 2.57 26.57 -10.02
N ILE A 370 2.20 25.57 -10.82
CA ILE A 370 2.98 24.34 -10.94
C ILE A 370 4.37 24.57 -11.55
N GLU A 371 4.56 25.59 -12.38
CA GLU A 371 5.88 25.93 -12.95
C GLU A 371 6.91 26.32 -11.87
N SER A 372 6.43 26.70 -10.69
CA SER A 372 7.27 27.03 -9.54
C SER A 372 7.67 25.81 -8.69
N LEU A 373 7.06 24.64 -8.92
CA LEU A 373 7.50 23.37 -8.32
C LEU A 373 8.72 22.89 -9.12
N ASP A 374 9.88 22.85 -8.47
CA ASP A 374 11.10 22.45 -9.15
C ASP A 374 11.06 20.94 -9.44
N LEU A 375 10.71 20.55 -10.67
CA LEU A 375 10.57 19.18 -11.16
C LEU A 375 11.72 18.83 -12.11
N GLN A 376 12.29 17.64 -11.95
CA GLN A 376 13.49 17.23 -12.70
C GLN A 376 13.49 15.73 -13.01
N MET A 377 13.91 15.37 -14.23
CA MET A 377 14.37 14.03 -14.61
C MET A 377 15.88 14.09 -14.87
N LYS A 378 16.68 13.70 -13.89
CA LYS A 378 18.15 13.72 -13.98
C LYS A 378 18.71 12.35 -13.71
N GLU A 379 19.95 12.13 -14.12
CA GLU A 379 20.68 10.93 -13.72
C GLU A 379 20.75 10.85 -12.19
N TRP A 380 20.31 9.72 -11.65
CA TRP A 380 20.28 9.48 -10.21
C TRP A 380 20.39 7.98 -9.93
N GLU A 381 21.45 7.54 -9.26
CA GLU A 381 21.58 6.17 -8.72
C GLU A 381 21.15 5.03 -9.68
N GLY A 382 21.54 5.12 -10.95
CA GLY A 382 21.21 4.12 -11.98
C GLY A 382 20.02 4.46 -12.88
N PHE A 383 19.34 5.59 -12.65
CA PHE A 383 18.37 6.17 -13.57
C PHE A 383 19.03 7.18 -14.53
N PRO A 384 18.48 7.40 -15.73
CA PRO A 384 17.45 6.57 -16.37
C PRO A 384 17.97 5.15 -16.65
N TYR A 385 17.09 4.16 -16.54
CA TYR A 385 17.38 2.76 -16.80
C TYR A 385 16.62 2.29 -18.03
N GLU A 386 17.28 1.49 -18.87
CA GLU A 386 16.67 0.83 -20.02
C GLU A 386 17.14 -0.61 -20.12
N GLU A 387 16.18 -1.51 -20.36
CA GLU A 387 16.45 -2.91 -20.68
C GLU A 387 15.60 -3.38 -21.85
N ASN A 388 16.22 -4.14 -22.76
CA ASN A 388 15.51 -4.85 -23.82
C ASN A 388 15.37 -6.31 -23.39
N ILE A 389 14.12 -6.75 -23.21
CA ILE A 389 13.76 -8.07 -22.68
C ILE A 389 13.22 -8.90 -23.85
N PRO A 390 13.93 -9.95 -24.27
CA PRO A 390 13.44 -10.86 -25.28
C PRO A 390 12.13 -11.52 -24.85
N ASN A 391 11.18 -11.65 -25.78
CA ASN A 391 9.92 -12.31 -25.45
C ASN A 391 10.08 -13.80 -25.21
#